data_AF-A0A945MQL6-F1
#
_entry.id   AF-A0A945MQL6-F1
#
_cell.length_a   1.000
_cell.length_b   1.000
_cell.length_c   1.000
_cell.angle_alpha   90.00
_cell.angle_beta   90.00
_cell.angle_gamma   90.00
#
_symmetry.space_group_name_H-M   'P 1'
#
loop_
_entity.id
_entity.type
_entity.pdbx_description
1 polymer ?
#
loop_
_entity_poly.entity_id
_entity_poly.type
_entity_poly.pdbx_seq_one_letter_code
_entity_poly.pdbx_strand_id
1 'polypeptide(L)'
;VGPVFGRLGIPEVLLDAEALITIPVVKTHCITPFTGALKNQWGMLPWARFKYHPVVHEAIVEVNAFFAERMLLGVADMTVAMEGPGPRAGYPKICDVVLASKDLVALDVLAAQYMGFQREEVDFLLYAASAGLGGLEAEVLGDAFEQNVFVRGEGRDYLISRWRDRLDSLPVLRKLLVKDWFFKPVGWLASRYARHVWYRRKGRPLAREVCATSGYGAEFSHLLG
;
A
#
# COMPACT_ATOMS: atom_id res chain seq x y z
N VAL A 1 14.69 16.41 2.37
CA VAL A 1 14.54 14.97 2.05
C VAL A 1 15.91 14.41 1.70
N GLY A 2 16.08 13.10 1.73
CA GLY A 2 17.35 12.41 1.55
C GLY A 2 17.79 12.26 0.08
N PRO A 3 18.67 11.29 -0.22
CA PRO A 3 19.30 11.12 -1.53
C PRO A 3 18.37 10.60 -2.64
N VAL A 4 17.25 9.95 -2.30
CA VAL A 4 16.30 9.41 -3.29
C VAL A 4 15.51 10.53 -3.95
N PHE A 5 14.96 11.45 -3.14
CA PHE A 5 14.15 12.55 -3.66
C PHE A 5 14.97 13.80 -3.93
N GLY A 6 15.96 14.11 -3.10
CA GLY A 6 16.74 15.35 -3.11
C GLY A 6 15.89 16.59 -2.76
N ARG A 7 14.89 16.90 -3.59
CA ARG A 7 13.87 17.92 -3.34
C ARG A 7 12.49 17.35 -3.70
N LEU A 8 11.53 17.50 -2.78
CA LEU A 8 10.18 17.00 -2.93
C LEU A 8 9.17 18.14 -2.72
N GLY A 9 8.23 18.31 -3.65
CA GLY A 9 7.09 19.20 -3.46
C GLY A 9 6.04 18.50 -2.60
N ILE A 10 5.69 19.10 -1.47
CA ILE A 10 4.75 18.56 -0.48
C ILE A 10 3.68 19.63 -0.20
N PRO A 11 2.40 19.26 0.01
CA PRO A 11 1.38 20.20 0.46
C PRO A 11 1.79 20.92 1.75
N GLU A 12 1.64 22.25 1.78
CA GLU A 12 2.04 23.12 2.91
C GLU A 12 1.40 22.67 4.24
N VAL A 13 0.13 22.25 4.20
CA VAL A 13 -0.58 21.71 5.37
C VAL A 13 0.14 20.53 6.06
N LEU A 14 0.93 19.73 5.33
CA LEU A 14 1.71 18.63 5.93
C LEU A 14 3.01 19.12 6.58
N LEU A 15 3.51 20.29 6.18
CA LEU A 15 4.69 20.93 6.78
C LEU A 15 4.31 21.68 8.06
N ASP A 16 3.13 22.30 8.07
CA ASP A 16 2.61 23.06 9.21
C ASP A 16 2.00 22.19 10.30
N ALA A 17 1.67 20.93 9.99
CA ALA A 17 1.09 20.01 10.95
C ALA A 17 2.08 19.67 12.07
N GLU A 18 1.68 19.89 13.32
CA GLU A 18 2.47 19.49 14.50
C GLU A 18 2.36 17.99 14.80
N ALA A 19 1.24 17.39 14.39
CA ALA A 19 0.94 15.98 14.58
C ALA A 19 0.31 15.39 13.32
N LEU A 20 0.85 14.26 12.88
CA LEU A 20 0.35 13.44 11.78
C LEU A 20 -0.08 12.08 12.32
N ILE A 21 -1.28 11.67 11.93
CA ILE A 21 -1.84 10.35 12.22
C ILE A 21 -2.10 9.67 10.88
N THR A 22 -1.56 8.46 10.71
CA THR A 22 -1.75 7.68 9.48
C THR A 22 -2.78 6.58 9.68
N ILE A 23 -3.76 6.50 8.79
CA ILE A 23 -4.85 5.51 8.87
C ILE A 23 -4.86 4.68 7.58
N PRO A 24 -3.92 3.74 7.40
CA PRO A 24 -3.89 2.89 6.22
C PRO A 24 -4.99 1.83 6.25
N VAL A 25 -5.54 1.50 5.09
CA VAL A 25 -6.21 0.20 4.89
C VAL A 25 -5.15 -0.80 4.42
N VAL A 26 -4.98 -1.89 5.17
CA VAL A 26 -3.95 -2.90 4.88
C VAL A 26 -4.32 -3.71 3.64
N LYS A 27 -3.34 -3.95 2.77
CA LYS A 27 -3.55 -4.74 1.56
C LYS A 27 -2.29 -5.39 0.99
N THR A 28 -2.44 -6.52 0.31
CA THR A 28 -1.38 -7.05 -0.54
C THR A 28 -1.08 -6.12 -1.71
N HIS A 29 0.15 -6.22 -2.23
CA HIS A 29 0.57 -5.40 -3.36
C HIS A 29 1.48 -6.20 -4.30
N CYS A 30 1.53 -5.79 -5.56
CA CYS A 30 2.28 -6.48 -6.63
C CYS A 30 3.71 -5.97 -6.87
N ILE A 31 4.22 -5.09 -5.99
CA ILE A 31 5.54 -4.44 -6.15
C ILE A 31 6.29 -4.57 -4.83
N THR A 32 5.68 -4.07 -3.77
CA THR A 32 6.01 -4.45 -2.39
C THR A 32 5.12 -5.63 -1.97
N PRO A 33 5.51 -6.48 -1.01
CA PRO A 33 4.67 -7.61 -0.57
C PRO A 33 3.27 -7.16 -0.09
N PHE A 34 3.22 -6.07 0.67
CA PHE A 34 1.98 -5.46 1.15
C PHE A 34 2.09 -3.93 1.25
N THR A 35 1.00 -3.30 1.68
CA THR A 35 0.89 -1.88 2.01
C THR A 35 0.26 -1.76 3.40
N GLY A 36 0.97 -1.06 4.30
CA GLY A 36 0.52 -0.67 5.63
C GLY A 36 0.81 0.82 5.89
N ALA A 37 1.11 1.18 7.13
CA ALA A 37 1.35 2.52 7.61
C ALA A 37 2.53 3.21 6.91
N LEU A 38 3.69 2.56 6.82
CA LEU A 38 4.88 3.17 6.21
C LEU A 38 4.61 3.51 4.74
N LYS A 39 4.03 2.57 4.00
CA LYS A 39 3.75 2.77 2.58
C LYS A 39 2.56 3.70 2.34
N ASN A 40 1.70 3.94 3.34
CA ASN A 40 0.62 4.92 3.20
C ASN A 40 1.17 6.33 2.89
N GLN A 41 2.37 6.64 3.40
CA GLN A 41 3.04 7.92 3.14
C GLN A 41 3.49 8.09 1.69
N TRP A 42 3.47 7.01 0.89
CA TRP A 42 3.57 7.10 -0.58
C TRP A 42 2.46 7.95 -1.21
N GLY A 43 1.34 8.15 -0.50
CA GLY A 43 0.27 9.07 -0.86
C GLY A 43 0.66 10.54 -0.79
N MET A 44 1.67 10.89 0.01
CA MET A 44 2.17 12.27 0.16
C MET A 44 3.07 12.69 -1.00
N LEU A 45 3.62 11.73 -1.75
CA LEU A 45 4.47 12.03 -2.89
C LEU A 45 3.67 12.75 -4.00
N PRO A 46 4.27 13.77 -4.65
CA PRO A 46 3.63 14.52 -5.71
C PRO A 46 3.51 13.69 -7.00
N TRP A 47 3.28 14.36 -8.13
CA TRP A 47 3.14 13.73 -9.44
C TRP A 47 4.31 12.79 -9.80
N ALA A 48 4.04 11.81 -10.68
CA ALA A 48 5.05 10.90 -11.24
C ALA A 48 5.72 9.91 -10.26
N ARG A 49 4.99 9.48 -9.21
CA ARG A 49 5.41 8.42 -8.26
C ARG A 49 5.99 7.15 -8.91
N PHE A 50 5.61 6.88 -10.16
CA PHE A 50 6.08 5.69 -10.86
C PHE A 50 7.60 5.67 -11.13
N LYS A 51 8.24 6.84 -11.12
CA LYS A 51 9.69 6.98 -11.28
C LYS A 51 10.47 6.36 -10.13
N TYR A 52 9.85 6.28 -8.96
CA TYR A 52 10.45 5.75 -7.74
C TYR A 52 10.18 4.26 -7.53
N HIS A 53 9.42 3.58 -8.40
CA HIS A 53 9.22 2.12 -8.28
C HIS A 53 10.52 1.30 -8.29
N PRO A 54 11.58 1.65 -9.06
CA PRO A 54 12.84 0.90 -9.03
C PRO A 54 13.59 0.99 -7.70
N VAL A 55 13.28 2.00 -6.87
CA VAL A 55 13.89 2.27 -5.56
C VAL A 55 12.79 2.44 -4.51
N VAL A 56 11.72 1.64 -4.63
CA VAL A 56 10.46 1.85 -3.88
C VAL A 56 10.67 1.72 -2.38
N HIS A 57 11.56 0.82 -1.95
CA HIS A 57 11.79 0.55 -0.54
C HIS A 57 12.54 1.71 0.12
N GLU A 58 13.60 2.20 -0.51
CA GLU A 58 14.36 3.36 -0.08
C GLU A 58 13.49 4.63 -0.12
N ALA A 59 12.68 4.80 -1.17
CA ALA A 59 11.75 5.91 -1.30
C ALA A 59 10.67 5.92 -0.20
N ILE A 60 10.15 4.75 0.21
CA ILE A 60 9.22 4.62 1.34
C ILE A 60 9.92 5.05 2.64
N VAL A 61 11.14 4.57 2.89
CA VAL A 61 11.87 4.90 4.12
C VAL A 61 12.18 6.39 4.17
N GLU A 62 12.63 7.00 3.07
CA GLU A 62 13.00 8.41 3.03
C GLU A 62 11.81 9.34 3.28
N VAL A 63 10.61 9.03 2.77
CA VAL A 63 9.42 9.84 3.07
C VAL A 63 9.01 9.70 4.53
N ASN A 64 9.10 8.50 5.12
CA ASN A 64 8.80 8.30 6.55
C ASN A 64 9.82 9.02 7.44
N ALA A 65 11.11 8.93 7.11
CA ALA A 65 12.17 9.64 7.83
C ALA A 65 11.96 11.16 7.84
N PHE A 66 11.49 11.74 6.73
CA PHE A 66 11.20 13.17 6.66
C PHE A 66 10.09 13.62 7.63
N PHE A 67 9.13 12.75 7.93
CA PHE A 67 8.00 13.03 8.81
C PHE A 67 8.13 12.38 10.19
N ALA A 68 9.24 11.71 10.51
CA ALA A 68 9.36 10.84 11.68
C ALA A 68 9.00 11.55 13.00
N GLU A 69 9.47 12.78 13.19
CA GLU A 69 9.21 13.57 14.41
C GLU A 69 7.74 14.02 14.55
N ARG A 70 7.01 14.11 13.43
CA ARG A 70 5.60 14.55 13.39
C ARG A 70 4.62 13.38 13.29
N MET A 71 5.07 12.19 12.90
CA MET A 71 4.23 11.03 12.69
C MET A 71 4.02 10.30 14.01
N LEU A 72 2.95 10.65 14.72
CA LEU A 72 2.78 10.28 16.14
C LEU A 72 2.02 8.98 16.34
N LEU A 73 1.18 8.57 15.38
CA LEU A 73 0.32 7.40 15.53
C LEU A 73 -0.04 6.82 14.16
N GLY A 74 0.04 5.49 14.06
CA GLY A 74 -0.58 4.71 13.00
C GLY A 74 -1.79 3.96 13.55
N VAL A 75 -2.89 3.98 12.80
CA VAL A 75 -4.10 3.18 13.06
C VAL A 75 -4.43 2.41 11.79
N ALA A 76 -3.92 1.19 11.67
CA ALA A 76 -4.15 0.34 10.52
C ALA A 76 -5.54 -0.29 10.58
N ASP A 77 -6.38 0.09 9.62
CA ASP A 77 -7.70 -0.46 9.43
C ASP A 77 -7.60 -1.80 8.67
N MET A 78 -7.95 -2.86 9.39
CA MET A 78 -8.12 -4.21 8.88
C MET A 78 -9.53 -4.72 9.21
N THR A 79 -10.55 -3.85 9.27
CA THR A 79 -11.95 -4.31 9.34
C THR A 79 -12.28 -5.10 8.07
N VAL A 80 -12.04 -4.49 6.91
CA VAL A 80 -12.03 -5.11 5.59
C VAL A 80 -10.74 -4.75 4.86
N ALA A 81 -9.79 -5.68 4.87
CA ALA A 81 -8.51 -5.59 4.16
C ALA A 81 -8.67 -6.02 2.69
N MET A 82 -7.56 -6.06 1.95
CA MET A 82 -7.56 -6.55 0.55
C MET A 82 -6.40 -7.50 0.26
N GLU A 83 -6.70 -8.65 -0.33
CA GLU A 83 -5.72 -9.66 -0.77
C GLU A 83 -5.69 -9.84 -2.29
N GLY A 84 -4.77 -10.67 -2.79
CA GLY A 84 -4.61 -10.97 -4.20
C GLY A 84 -3.94 -9.84 -4.99
N PRO A 85 -4.34 -9.58 -6.26
CA PRO A 85 -3.58 -8.74 -7.19
C PRO A 85 -3.84 -7.24 -7.03
N GLY A 86 -3.61 -6.76 -5.81
CA GLY A 86 -3.63 -5.35 -5.48
C GLY A 86 -2.61 -4.51 -6.26
N PRO A 87 -2.73 -3.17 -6.24
CA PRO A 87 -3.57 -2.39 -5.34
C PRO A 87 -4.96 -2.02 -5.88
N ARG A 88 -5.32 -2.40 -7.10
CA ARG A 88 -6.56 -1.93 -7.76
C ARG A 88 -7.61 -3.01 -8.04
N ALA A 89 -7.19 -4.28 -8.08
CA ALA A 89 -8.02 -5.40 -8.53
C ALA A 89 -7.94 -6.58 -7.55
N GLY A 90 -7.80 -6.29 -6.26
CA GLY A 90 -7.74 -7.31 -5.21
C GLY A 90 -9.12 -7.79 -4.75
N TYR A 91 -9.11 -8.75 -3.84
CA TYR A 91 -10.31 -9.32 -3.22
C TYR A 91 -10.44 -8.77 -1.80
N PRO A 92 -11.62 -8.28 -1.39
CA PRO A 92 -11.81 -7.84 -0.01
C PRO A 92 -11.71 -9.05 0.92
N LYS A 93 -11.15 -8.83 2.11
CA LYS A 93 -11.03 -9.84 3.15
C LYS A 93 -11.44 -9.25 4.48
N ILE A 94 -12.49 -9.79 5.06
CA ILE A 94 -12.97 -9.40 6.38
C ILE A 94 -11.96 -9.94 7.39
N CYS A 95 -11.42 -9.04 8.21
CA CYS A 95 -10.39 -9.38 9.20
C CYS A 95 -10.81 -8.96 10.61
N ASP A 96 -11.74 -8.01 10.74
CA ASP A 96 -12.32 -7.56 12.02
C ASP A 96 -11.27 -7.14 13.05
N VAL A 97 -10.17 -6.55 12.55
CA VAL A 97 -9.03 -6.14 13.36
C VAL A 97 -8.68 -4.68 13.09
N VAL A 98 -8.30 -3.96 14.13
CA VAL A 98 -7.64 -2.66 14.01
C VAL A 98 -6.34 -2.75 14.78
N LEU A 99 -5.24 -2.39 14.14
CA LEU A 99 -3.93 -2.32 14.79
C LEU A 99 -3.58 -0.86 15.00
N ALA A 100 -3.01 -0.52 16.16
CA ALA A 100 -2.56 0.83 16.42
C ALA A 100 -1.23 0.83 17.17
N SER A 101 -0.33 1.73 16.77
CA SER A 101 0.98 1.89 17.43
C SER A 101 1.56 3.27 17.13
N LYS A 102 2.39 3.76 18.04
CA LYS A 102 3.25 4.92 17.82
C LYS A 102 4.49 4.57 16.99
N ASP A 103 4.91 3.31 17.02
CA ASP A 103 5.96 2.77 16.16
C ASP A 103 5.32 2.18 14.90
N LEU A 104 5.48 2.87 13.76
CA LEU A 104 4.92 2.44 12.48
C LEU A 104 5.63 1.21 11.91
N VAL A 105 6.90 0.98 12.24
CA VAL A 105 7.64 -0.21 11.79
C VAL A 105 7.08 -1.42 12.52
N ALA A 106 6.94 -1.35 13.85
CA ALA A 106 6.34 -2.41 14.65
C ALA A 106 4.87 -2.67 14.24
N LEU A 107 4.11 -1.61 13.92
CA LEU A 107 2.75 -1.73 13.40
C LEU A 107 2.69 -2.55 12.11
N ASP A 108 3.56 -2.22 11.16
CA ASP A 108 3.60 -2.90 9.86
C ASP A 108 4.21 -4.30 9.97
N VAL A 109 5.12 -4.57 10.91
CA VAL A 109 5.57 -5.94 11.25
C VAL A 109 4.39 -6.78 11.72
N LEU A 110 3.58 -6.26 12.64
CA LEU A 110 2.42 -6.97 13.16
C LEU A 110 1.37 -7.21 12.07
N ALA A 111 1.14 -6.23 11.20
CA ALA A 111 0.26 -6.38 10.03
C ALA A 111 0.80 -7.42 9.05
N ALA A 112 2.10 -7.44 8.78
CA ALA A 112 2.75 -8.44 7.92
C ALA A 112 2.58 -9.85 8.49
N GLN A 113 2.84 -10.02 9.80
CA GLN A 113 2.65 -11.28 10.51
C GLN A 113 1.19 -11.74 10.47
N TYR A 114 0.23 -10.84 10.72
CA TYR A 114 -1.20 -11.13 10.62
C TYR A 114 -1.55 -11.70 9.25
N MET A 115 -1.04 -11.08 8.18
CA MET A 115 -1.27 -11.48 6.78
C MET A 115 -0.50 -12.75 6.35
N GLY A 116 0.35 -13.32 7.20
CA GLY A 116 1.18 -14.49 6.87
C GLY A 116 2.46 -14.18 6.06
N PHE A 117 2.99 -12.96 6.18
CA PHE A 117 4.33 -12.62 5.71
C PHE A 117 5.34 -12.72 6.86
N GLN A 118 6.56 -13.14 6.55
CA GLN A 118 7.71 -12.94 7.43
C GLN A 118 8.23 -11.52 7.22
N ARG A 119 8.68 -10.85 8.28
CA ARG A 119 9.22 -9.48 8.20
C ARG A 119 10.44 -9.37 7.29
N GLU A 120 11.22 -10.45 7.18
CA GLU A 120 12.38 -10.58 6.31
C GLU A 120 12.01 -10.59 4.82
N GLU A 121 10.75 -10.86 4.48
CA GLU A 121 10.24 -10.77 3.10
C GLU A 121 9.94 -9.32 2.69
N VAL A 122 10.01 -8.37 3.61
CA VAL A 122 9.54 -7.00 3.41
C VAL A 122 10.69 -6.00 3.58
N ASP A 123 11.42 -5.75 2.48
CA ASP A 123 12.63 -4.92 2.50
C ASP A 123 12.44 -3.53 3.11
N PHE A 124 11.28 -2.88 2.90
CA PHE A 124 11.07 -1.55 3.46
C PHE A 124 10.96 -1.55 5.00
N LEU A 125 10.60 -2.67 5.64
CA LEU A 125 10.63 -2.81 7.10
C LEU A 125 12.07 -2.89 7.59
N LEU A 126 12.88 -3.71 6.94
CA LEU A 126 14.30 -3.87 7.27
C LEU A 126 15.05 -2.54 7.10
N TYR A 127 14.74 -1.80 6.03
CA TYR A 127 15.37 -0.51 5.75
C TYR A 127 14.87 0.58 6.71
N ALA A 128 13.59 0.57 7.10
CA ALA A 128 13.07 1.53 8.07
C ALA A 128 13.68 1.32 9.46
N ALA A 129 13.80 0.06 9.89
CA ALA A 129 14.43 -0.29 11.15
C ALA A 129 15.93 0.08 11.17
N SER A 130 16.66 -0.20 10.08
CA SER A 130 18.08 0.18 9.98
C SER A 130 18.30 1.69 9.96
N ALA A 131 17.32 2.45 9.47
CA ALA A 131 17.30 3.91 9.53
C ALA A 131 16.84 4.47 10.89
N GLY A 132 16.56 3.63 11.89
CA GLY A 132 16.17 4.05 13.23
C GLY A 132 14.73 4.59 13.34
N LEU A 133 13.85 4.26 12.38
CA LEU A 133 12.45 4.73 12.39
C LEU A 133 11.52 3.92 13.29
N GLY A 134 11.98 2.77 13.79
CA GLY A 134 11.19 1.87 14.62
C GLY A 134 11.81 0.48 14.74
N GLY A 135 11.13 -0.40 15.48
CA GLY A 135 11.58 -1.75 15.80
C GLY A 135 11.03 -2.82 14.86
N LEU A 136 11.81 -3.88 14.65
CA LEU A 136 11.35 -5.11 13.98
C LEU A 136 10.60 -6.07 14.90
N GLU A 137 10.60 -5.81 16.22
CA GLU A 137 9.88 -6.60 17.21
C GLU A 137 8.66 -5.80 17.69
N ALA A 138 7.54 -6.49 17.87
CA ALA A 138 6.29 -5.90 18.33
C ALA A 138 5.71 -6.73 19.48
N GLU A 139 5.23 -6.03 20.51
CA GLU A 139 4.46 -6.63 21.62
C GLU A 139 2.99 -6.26 21.45
N VAL A 140 2.10 -7.25 21.57
CA VAL A 140 0.65 -7.03 21.49
C VAL A 140 0.13 -6.72 22.89
N LEU A 141 -0.31 -5.47 23.10
CA LEU A 141 -0.92 -5.02 24.36
C LEU A 141 -2.46 -5.13 24.38
N GLY A 142 -3.07 -5.29 23.21
CA GLY A 142 -4.52 -5.39 23.03
C GLY A 142 -5.00 -6.85 22.93
N ASP A 143 -6.08 -7.03 22.19
CA ASP A 143 -6.65 -8.36 21.97
C ASP A 143 -5.68 -9.26 21.20
N ALA A 144 -5.59 -10.51 21.64
CA ALA A 144 -4.89 -11.54 20.90
C ALA A 144 -5.60 -11.80 19.57
N PHE A 145 -4.83 -12.05 18.52
CA PHE A 145 -5.36 -12.42 17.21
C PHE A 145 -4.65 -13.66 16.69
N GLU A 146 -5.35 -14.39 15.83
CA GLU A 146 -4.75 -15.45 15.03
C GLU A 146 -4.31 -14.90 13.68
N GLN A 147 -3.27 -15.50 13.10
CA GLN A 147 -2.87 -15.15 11.75
C GLN A 147 -3.99 -15.51 10.77
N ASN A 148 -4.28 -14.58 9.88
CA ASN A 148 -5.19 -14.79 8.77
C ASN A 148 -4.36 -14.70 7.50
N VAL A 149 -3.98 -15.84 6.92
CA VAL A 149 -3.03 -15.87 5.80
C VAL A 149 -3.67 -15.29 4.54
N PHE A 150 -3.03 -14.30 3.93
CA PHE A 150 -3.54 -13.61 2.73
C PHE A 150 -3.07 -14.29 1.46
N VAL A 151 -3.94 -14.30 0.44
CA VAL A 151 -3.54 -14.62 -0.92
C VAL A 151 -2.58 -13.54 -1.42
N ARG A 152 -1.32 -13.92 -1.66
CA ARG A 152 -0.28 -12.98 -2.08
C ARG A 152 -0.60 -12.39 -3.46
N GLY A 153 -0.19 -11.13 -3.67
CA GLY A 153 -0.30 -10.49 -4.98
C GLY A 153 0.86 -10.89 -5.87
N GLU A 154 0.66 -11.83 -6.80
CA GLU A 154 1.70 -12.09 -7.78
C GLU A 154 1.77 -10.95 -8.79
N GLY A 155 2.99 -10.47 -9.08
CA GLY A 155 3.22 -9.46 -10.11
C GLY A 155 2.71 -9.87 -11.51
N ARG A 156 2.31 -11.12 -11.72
CA ARG A 156 1.82 -11.68 -12.99
C ARG A 156 0.31 -11.56 -13.20
N ASP A 157 -0.46 -11.26 -12.15
CA ASP A 157 -1.92 -11.30 -12.18
C ASP A 157 -2.57 -10.06 -12.80
N TYR A 158 -1.78 -9.03 -13.08
CA TYR A 158 -2.24 -7.84 -13.77
C TYR A 158 -1.97 -7.99 -15.27
N LEU A 159 -2.98 -7.78 -16.12
CA LEU A 159 -2.78 -7.80 -17.58
C LEU A 159 -1.63 -6.85 -17.95
N ILE A 160 -1.61 -5.67 -17.32
CA ILE A 160 -0.65 -4.61 -17.60
C ILE A 160 0.76 -4.95 -17.14
N SER A 161 0.94 -5.76 -16.09
CA SER A 161 2.28 -6.21 -15.71
C SER A 161 2.81 -7.21 -16.73
N ARG A 162 1.99 -8.16 -17.23
CA ARG A 162 2.40 -9.05 -18.33
C ARG A 162 2.79 -8.28 -19.60
N TRP A 163 2.06 -7.22 -19.92
CA TRP A 163 2.40 -6.33 -21.03
C TRP A 163 3.66 -5.50 -20.75
N ARG A 164 3.80 -4.92 -19.55
CA ARG A 164 5.01 -4.19 -19.12
C ARG A 164 6.24 -5.09 -19.19
N ASP A 165 6.19 -6.28 -18.60
CA ASP A 165 7.33 -7.20 -18.51
C ASP A 165 7.75 -7.65 -19.92
N ARG A 166 6.79 -7.80 -20.84
CA ARG A 166 7.05 -8.07 -22.27
C ARG A 166 7.61 -6.86 -23.03
N LEU A 167 7.31 -5.64 -22.61
CA LEU A 167 7.86 -4.42 -23.20
C LEU A 167 9.25 -4.09 -22.62
N ASP A 168 9.49 -4.40 -21.35
CA ASP A 168 10.79 -4.23 -20.67
C ASP A 168 11.86 -5.19 -21.19
N SER A 169 11.47 -6.35 -21.72
CA SER A 169 12.40 -7.27 -22.38
C SER A 169 12.96 -6.73 -23.70
N LEU A 170 12.44 -5.61 -24.21
CA LEU A 170 12.90 -4.93 -25.41
C LEU A 170 13.65 -3.62 -25.03
N PRO A 171 14.99 -3.54 -25.24
CA PRO A 171 15.82 -2.44 -24.75
C PRO A 171 15.38 -1.03 -25.18
N VAL A 172 14.80 -0.91 -26.38
CA VAL A 172 14.31 0.36 -26.94
C VAL A 172 13.01 0.80 -26.25
N LEU A 173 12.12 -0.15 -25.95
CA LEU A 173 10.82 0.10 -25.31
C LEU A 173 10.97 0.34 -23.81
N ARG A 174 11.94 -0.30 -23.16
CA ARG A 174 12.33 0.02 -21.77
C ARG A 174 12.62 1.51 -21.57
N LYS A 175 13.36 2.13 -22.50
CA LYS A 175 13.64 3.59 -22.45
C LYS A 175 12.38 4.45 -22.65
N LEU A 176 11.33 3.93 -23.28
CA LEU A 176 10.05 4.62 -23.47
C LEU A 176 9.13 4.46 -22.27
N LEU A 177 9.12 3.29 -21.62
CA LEU A 177 8.32 3.00 -20.42
C LEU A 177 8.65 3.92 -19.23
N VAL A 178 9.88 4.42 -19.17
CA VAL A 178 10.34 5.37 -18.13
C VAL A 178 9.87 6.81 -18.41
N LYS A 179 9.44 7.13 -19.64
CA LYS A 179 9.03 8.51 -20.00
C LYS A 179 7.59 8.81 -19.59
N ASP A 180 7.41 9.94 -18.91
CA ASP A 180 6.12 10.42 -18.40
C ASP A 180 5.02 10.49 -19.46
N TRP A 181 5.35 10.95 -20.67
CA TRP A 181 4.38 11.12 -21.75
C TRP A 181 3.81 9.79 -22.26
N PHE A 182 4.57 8.70 -22.15
CA PHE A 182 4.15 7.36 -22.59
C PHE A 182 3.42 6.60 -21.49
N PHE A 183 3.92 6.66 -20.25
CA PHE A 183 3.35 5.91 -19.14
C PHE A 183 2.02 6.51 -18.65
N LYS A 184 1.83 7.83 -18.71
CA LYS A 184 0.61 8.50 -18.23
C LYS A 184 -0.66 8.02 -18.96
N PRO A 185 -0.73 7.98 -20.30
CA PRO A 185 -1.89 7.44 -21.02
C PRO A 185 -2.19 5.98 -20.66
N VAL A 186 -1.16 5.13 -20.61
CA VAL A 186 -1.31 3.70 -20.28
C VAL A 186 -1.84 3.52 -18.85
N GLY A 187 -1.25 4.23 -17.89
CA GLY A 187 -1.69 4.22 -16.49
C GLY A 187 -3.12 4.77 -16.31
N TRP A 188 -3.52 5.75 -17.13
CA TRP A 188 -4.88 6.26 -17.14
C TRP A 188 -5.89 5.26 -17.72
N LEU A 189 -5.55 4.60 -18.84
CA LEU A 189 -6.36 3.51 -19.40
C LEU A 189 -6.50 2.36 -18.38
N ALA A 190 -5.41 2.00 -17.71
CA ALA A 190 -5.40 1.02 -16.62
C ALA A 190 -6.40 1.38 -15.51
N SER A 191 -6.37 2.64 -15.07
CA SER A 191 -7.28 3.18 -14.05
C SER A 191 -8.73 3.13 -14.51
N ARG A 192 -8.99 3.51 -15.77
CA ARG A 192 -10.33 3.43 -16.38
C ARG A 192 -10.84 2.00 -16.40
N TYR A 193 -10.03 1.04 -16.84
CA TYR A 193 -10.38 -0.38 -16.87
C TYR A 193 -10.70 -0.92 -15.47
N ALA A 194 -9.81 -0.68 -14.50
CA ALA A 194 -10.01 -1.12 -13.12
C ALA A 194 -11.32 -0.56 -12.54
N ARG A 195 -11.54 0.76 -12.70
CA ARG A 195 -12.71 1.46 -12.15
C ARG A 195 -14.03 1.08 -12.81
N HIS A 196 -14.07 0.93 -14.13
CA HIS A 196 -15.35 0.78 -14.85
C HIS A 196 -15.63 -0.65 -15.29
N VAL A 197 -14.61 -1.40 -15.70
CA VAL A 197 -14.81 -2.75 -16.24
C VAL A 197 -14.64 -3.78 -15.14
N TRP A 198 -13.48 -3.79 -14.47
CA TRP A 198 -13.19 -4.78 -13.44
C TRP A 198 -14.10 -4.59 -12.22
N TYR A 199 -14.25 -3.36 -11.70
CA TYR A 199 -15.11 -3.12 -10.55
C TYR A 199 -16.56 -3.49 -10.85
N ARG A 200 -17.13 -3.09 -11.99
CA ARG A 200 -18.53 -3.45 -12.31
C ARG A 200 -18.74 -4.97 -12.44
N ARG A 201 -17.76 -5.70 -12.98
CA ARG A 201 -17.88 -7.15 -13.24
C ARG A 201 -17.52 -8.02 -12.04
N LYS A 202 -16.49 -7.63 -11.27
CA LYS A 202 -15.93 -8.43 -10.17
C LYS A 202 -16.01 -7.71 -8.83
N GLY A 203 -15.55 -6.45 -8.76
CA GLY A 203 -15.47 -5.71 -7.50
C GLY A 203 -16.82 -5.42 -6.84
N ARG A 204 -17.86 -5.08 -7.60
CA ARG A 204 -19.20 -4.74 -7.08
C ARG A 204 -19.93 -5.95 -6.49
N PRO A 205 -19.94 -7.14 -7.13
CA PRO A 205 -20.40 -8.37 -6.48
C PRO A 205 -19.69 -8.65 -5.15
N LEU A 206 -18.35 -8.57 -5.12
CA LEU A 206 -17.56 -8.79 -3.91
C LEU A 206 -17.89 -7.77 -2.81
N ALA A 207 -18.04 -6.50 -3.16
CA ALA A 207 -18.42 -5.46 -2.20
C ALA A 207 -19.83 -5.66 -1.64
N ARG A 208 -20.78 -6.14 -2.46
CA ARG A 208 -22.12 -6.53 -2.01
C ARG A 208 -22.08 -7.72 -1.07
N GLU A 209 -21.24 -8.70 -1.38
CA GLU A 209 -21.02 -9.86 -0.51
C GLU A 209 -20.50 -9.42 0.85
N VAL A 210 -19.46 -8.58 0.89
CA VAL A 210 -18.96 -7.99 2.15
C VAL A 210 -20.07 -7.29 2.92
N CYS A 211 -20.88 -6.46 2.27
CA CYS A 211 -21.98 -5.77 2.96
C CYS A 211 -23.07 -6.74 3.48
N ALA A 212 -23.23 -7.90 2.86
CA ALA A 212 -24.23 -8.90 3.25
C ALA A 212 -23.73 -9.85 4.34
N THR A 213 -22.41 -10.12 4.39
CA THR A 213 -21.83 -11.14 5.26
C THR A 213 -21.04 -10.57 6.44
N SER A 214 -20.59 -9.32 6.36
CA SER A 214 -19.90 -8.64 7.46
C SER A 214 -20.87 -7.92 8.40
N GLY A 215 -20.36 -7.54 9.57
CA GLY A 215 -21.06 -6.62 10.49
C GLY A 215 -21.17 -5.18 10.00
N TYR A 216 -20.57 -4.83 8.85
CA TYR A 216 -20.41 -3.45 8.38
C TYR A 216 -21.35 -3.06 7.23
N GLY A 217 -22.41 -3.84 7.00
CA GLY A 217 -23.33 -3.63 5.88
C GLY A 217 -24.02 -2.27 5.90
N ALA A 218 -24.42 -1.80 7.10
CA ALA A 218 -25.07 -0.50 7.25
C ALA A 218 -24.11 0.65 6.88
N GLU A 219 -22.85 0.53 7.28
CA GLU A 219 -21.78 1.48 7.08
C GLU A 219 -21.34 1.53 5.62
N PHE A 220 -21.25 0.40 4.93
CA PHE A 220 -20.68 0.34 3.57
C PHE A 220 -21.71 0.30 2.43
N SER A 221 -22.98 0.00 2.71
CA SER A 221 -24.01 -0.14 1.67
C SER A 221 -24.16 1.13 0.80
N HIS A 222 -24.00 2.31 1.39
CA HIS A 222 -24.07 3.58 0.66
C HIS A 222 -22.96 3.76 -0.39
N LEU A 223 -21.84 3.02 -0.27
CA LEU A 223 -20.73 3.04 -1.22
C LEU A 223 -20.98 2.19 -2.47
N LEU A 224 -22.07 1.41 -2.50
CA LEU A 224 -22.42 0.50 -3.61
C LEU A 224 -23.23 1.16 -4.74
N GLY A 225 -23.58 2.44 -4.58
CA GLY A 225 -24.34 3.27 -5.52
C GLY A 225 -23.72 3.37 -6.91
#